data_AF-A0A843S5G9-F1
#
_entry.id   AF-A0A843S5G9-F1
#
_cell.length_a   1.000
_cell.length_b   1.000
_cell.length_c   1.000
_cell.angle_alpha   90.00
_cell.angle_beta   90.00
_cell.angle_gamma   90.00
#
_symmetry.space_group_name_H-M   'P 1'
#
loop_
_entity.id
_entity.type
_entity.pdbx_description
1 polymer ?
#
loop_
_entity_poly.entity_id
_entity_poly.type
_entity_poly.pdbx_seq_one_letter_code
_entity_poly.pdbx_strand_id
1 'polypeptide(L)'
;RRLDSLVMRAADATRVPAGAALAVDREAFSRAVTDAVTANPLITIVREEVPRVPPAGGAWSPIVIATGPLTSDALSADIQALVGDEHLSFYDAISPIVLAETIDHSRVFRASRWGRSLRGSAEADLSAVARSAKVEASALRTDEAVEPEGDYLNCPFNKSEYDAFYDAL
;
A
#
# COMPACT_ATOMS: atom_id res chain seq x y z
N ARG A 1 12.57 12.96 -15.46
CA ARG A 1 12.77 11.50 -15.29
C ARG A 1 14.21 11.30 -14.81
N ARG A 2 14.45 10.75 -13.60
CA ARG A 2 15.78 10.79 -12.93
C ARG A 2 16.44 9.43 -12.67
N LEU A 3 15.66 8.34 -12.60
CA LEU A 3 16.14 6.99 -12.23
C LEU A 3 16.17 6.01 -13.42
N ASP A 4 16.19 6.53 -14.65
CA ASP A 4 16.30 5.75 -15.87
C ASP A 4 15.37 4.52 -15.95
N SER A 5 14.08 4.74 -15.64
CA SER A 5 13.07 3.67 -15.63
C SER A 5 12.76 3.16 -17.04
N LEU A 6 12.87 1.84 -17.23
CA LEU A 6 12.46 1.15 -18.45
C LEU A 6 10.97 1.42 -18.78
N VAL A 7 10.09 1.32 -17.77
CA VAL A 7 8.65 1.58 -17.90
C VAL A 7 8.41 2.99 -18.45
N MET A 8 9.08 4.00 -17.87
CA MET A 8 8.92 5.37 -18.35
C MET A 8 9.44 5.51 -19.79
N ARG A 9 10.62 4.98 -20.12
CA ARG A 9 11.17 5.04 -21.49
C ARG A 9 10.22 4.40 -22.51
N ALA A 10 9.70 3.20 -22.22
CA ALA A 10 8.71 2.53 -23.05
C ALA A 10 7.44 3.38 -23.21
N ALA A 11 6.94 3.98 -22.13
CA ALA A 11 5.74 4.82 -22.18
C ALA A 11 5.91 6.08 -23.03
N ASP A 12 7.10 6.69 -23.07
CA ASP A 12 7.36 7.82 -23.99
C ASP A 12 7.40 7.35 -25.44
N ALA A 13 8.04 6.22 -25.71
CA ALA A 13 8.21 5.70 -27.06
C ALA A 13 6.88 5.26 -27.70
N THR A 14 5.89 4.87 -26.88
CA THR A 14 4.59 4.37 -27.33
C THR A 14 3.43 5.30 -26.97
N ARG A 15 3.73 6.58 -26.72
CA ARG A 15 2.77 7.59 -26.30
C ARG A 15 1.64 7.80 -27.31
N VAL A 16 0.42 7.93 -26.82
CA VAL A 16 -0.77 8.32 -27.61
C VAL A 16 -1.44 9.58 -27.03
N PRO A 17 -2.23 10.34 -27.81
CA PRO A 17 -2.92 11.53 -27.31
C PRO A 17 -3.91 11.21 -26.18
N ALA A 18 -3.81 11.91 -25.04
CA ALA A 18 -4.72 11.74 -23.89
C ALA A 18 -4.85 13.01 -23.02
N GLY A 19 -4.90 14.18 -23.65
CA GLY A 19 -4.99 15.46 -22.95
C GLY A 19 -3.77 15.71 -22.06
N ALA A 20 -4.00 15.93 -20.77
CA ALA A 20 -2.93 16.17 -19.79
C ALA A 20 -2.23 14.89 -19.30
N ALA A 21 -2.80 13.70 -19.57
CA ALA A 21 -2.26 12.44 -19.10
C ALA A 21 -1.21 11.86 -20.06
N LEU A 22 -0.29 11.06 -19.53
CA LEU A 22 0.54 10.16 -20.33
C LEU A 22 -0.22 8.86 -20.56
N ALA A 23 -0.76 8.69 -21.77
CA ALA A 23 -1.31 7.42 -22.23
C ALA A 23 -0.39 6.76 -23.25
N VAL A 24 -0.53 5.45 -23.38
CA VAL A 24 0.31 4.61 -24.24
C VAL A 24 -0.55 3.71 -25.12
N ASP A 25 -0.04 3.35 -26.28
CA ASP A 25 -0.50 2.17 -27.00
C ASP A 25 -0.14 0.93 -26.15
N ARG A 26 -1.16 0.22 -25.67
CA ARG A 26 -0.99 -0.87 -24.70
C ARG A 26 -0.16 -2.02 -25.26
N GLU A 27 -0.38 -2.38 -26.52
CA GLU A 27 0.32 -3.51 -27.10
C GLU A 27 1.77 -3.16 -27.42
N ALA A 28 2.00 -1.99 -28.03
CA ALA A 28 3.35 -1.52 -28.32
C ALA A 28 4.15 -1.34 -27.03
N PHE A 29 3.52 -0.81 -25.97
CA PHE A 29 4.13 -0.64 -24.66
C PHE A 29 4.55 -1.99 -24.05
N SER A 30 3.63 -2.95 -24.01
CA SER A 30 3.88 -4.29 -23.44
C SER A 30 4.97 -5.04 -24.22
N ARG A 31 4.94 -4.97 -25.56
CA ARG A 31 5.99 -5.53 -26.43
C ARG A 31 7.35 -4.92 -26.12
N ALA A 32 7.45 -3.59 -26.08
CA ALA A 32 8.71 -2.90 -25.82
C ALA A 32 9.35 -3.27 -24.45
N VAL A 33 8.54 -3.40 -23.40
CA VAL A 33 9.02 -3.85 -22.09
C VAL A 33 9.46 -5.32 -22.15
N THR A 34 8.67 -6.18 -22.77
CA THR A 34 8.97 -7.62 -22.90
C THR A 34 10.27 -7.86 -23.65
N ASP A 35 10.46 -7.18 -24.78
CA ASP A 35 11.65 -7.30 -25.62
C ASP A 35 12.91 -6.84 -24.87
N ALA A 36 12.82 -5.72 -24.14
CA ALA A 36 13.94 -5.20 -23.36
C ALA A 36 14.35 -6.14 -22.21
N VAL A 37 13.39 -6.77 -21.54
CA VAL A 37 13.67 -7.76 -20.48
C VAL A 37 14.25 -9.04 -21.08
N THR A 38 13.68 -9.53 -22.18
CA THR A 38 14.10 -10.78 -22.83
C THR A 38 15.49 -10.68 -23.46
N ALA A 39 15.85 -9.52 -24.00
CA ALA A 39 17.16 -9.29 -24.61
C ALA A 39 18.28 -9.02 -23.59
N ASN A 40 17.97 -8.86 -22.30
CA ASN A 40 18.97 -8.51 -21.30
C ASN A 40 19.80 -9.75 -20.90
N PRO A 41 21.14 -9.72 -21.08
CA PRO A 41 21.99 -10.88 -20.82
C PRO A 41 22.13 -11.26 -19.34
N LEU A 42 21.71 -10.39 -18.42
CA LEU A 42 21.72 -10.65 -16.98
C LEU A 42 20.37 -11.15 -16.45
N ILE A 43 19.35 -11.24 -17.31
CA ILE A 43 18.01 -11.70 -16.93
C ILE A 43 17.78 -13.08 -17.55
N THR A 44 17.54 -14.06 -16.68
CA THR A 44 17.04 -15.38 -17.09
C THR A 44 15.53 -15.42 -16.86
N ILE A 45 14.77 -15.69 -17.93
CA ILE A 45 13.30 -15.81 -17.84
C ILE A 45 12.92 -17.29 -17.72
N VAL A 46 12.23 -17.64 -16.64
CA VAL A 46 11.61 -18.96 -16.46
C VAL A 46 10.09 -18.78 -16.52
N ARG A 47 9.41 -19.54 -17.39
CA ARG A 47 7.96 -19.44 -17.62
C ARG A 47 7.25 -20.57 -16.89
N GLU A 48 7.14 -20.44 -15.58
CA GLU A 48 6.48 -21.42 -14.71
C GLU A 48 5.70 -20.70 -13.60
N GLU A 49 4.78 -21.43 -12.96
CA GLU A 49 4.18 -20.97 -11.71
C GLU A 49 5.18 -21.18 -10.57
N VAL A 50 5.30 -20.20 -9.67
CA VAL A 50 6.05 -20.31 -8.42
C VAL A 50 5.03 -20.46 -7.28
N PRO A 51 4.74 -21.68 -6.81
CA PRO A 51 3.66 -21.91 -5.84
C PRO A 51 4.07 -21.62 -4.39
N ARG A 52 5.36 -21.36 -4.12
CA ARG A 52 5.90 -21.09 -2.78
C ARG A 52 7.04 -20.10 -2.82
N VAL A 53 7.17 -19.30 -1.78
CA VAL A 53 8.29 -18.37 -1.60
C VAL A 53 9.58 -19.18 -1.38
N PRO A 54 10.63 -18.96 -2.19
CA PRO A 54 11.91 -19.63 -2.00
C PRO A 54 12.53 -19.30 -0.63
N PRO A 55 13.25 -20.24 0.01
CA PRO A 55 13.83 -20.02 1.32
C PRO A 55 14.89 -18.91 1.30
N ALA A 56 14.94 -18.14 2.40
CA ALA A 56 15.93 -17.08 2.58
C ALA A 56 17.37 -17.64 2.54
N GLY A 57 18.30 -16.87 1.98
CA GLY A 57 19.71 -17.28 1.83
C GLY A 57 19.96 -18.35 0.77
N GLY A 58 18.94 -18.79 0.03
CA GLY A 58 19.08 -19.68 -1.12
C GLY A 58 19.63 -18.96 -2.36
N ALA A 59 19.76 -19.71 -3.46
CA ALA A 59 20.30 -19.22 -4.74
C ALA A 59 19.52 -18.05 -5.35
N TRP A 60 18.28 -17.82 -4.91
CA TRP A 60 17.40 -16.76 -5.43
C TRP A 60 17.41 -15.50 -4.55
N SER A 61 18.25 -15.45 -3.51
CA SER A 61 18.33 -14.29 -2.62
C SER A 61 19.19 -13.17 -3.23
N PRO A 62 18.75 -11.89 -3.18
CA PRO A 62 17.49 -11.37 -2.62
C PRO A 62 16.25 -11.60 -3.53
N ILE A 63 15.08 -11.75 -2.93
CA ILE A 63 13.82 -12.08 -3.62
C ILE A 63 12.90 -10.85 -3.66
N VAL A 64 12.30 -10.60 -4.84
CA VAL A 64 11.21 -9.63 -5.02
C VAL A 64 9.96 -10.40 -5.47
N ILE A 65 8.87 -10.28 -4.73
CA ILE A 65 7.56 -10.86 -5.09
C ILE A 65 6.73 -9.77 -5.80
N ALA A 66 6.37 -10.00 -7.06
CA ALA A 66 5.69 -9.00 -7.91
C ALA A 66 4.62 -9.64 -8.81
N THR A 67 3.78 -10.51 -8.25
CA THR A 67 2.75 -11.31 -8.96
C THR A 67 1.48 -10.54 -9.32
N GLY A 68 1.35 -9.28 -8.86
CA GLY A 68 0.20 -8.44 -9.15
C GLY A 68 -1.05 -8.80 -8.31
N PRO A 69 -2.21 -8.20 -8.64
CA PRO A 69 -3.43 -8.34 -7.84
C PRO A 69 -4.08 -9.74 -7.93
N LEU A 70 -3.68 -10.55 -8.91
CA LEU A 70 -4.21 -11.90 -9.15
C LEU A 70 -3.14 -12.96 -8.87
N THR A 71 -2.53 -12.88 -7.69
CA THR A 71 -1.58 -13.89 -7.22
C THR A 71 -2.27 -15.26 -7.13
N SER A 72 -1.59 -16.35 -7.52
CA SER A 72 -2.21 -17.68 -7.49
C SER A 72 -2.55 -18.12 -6.06
N ASP A 73 -3.56 -18.97 -5.92
CA ASP A 73 -4.02 -19.45 -4.61
C ASP A 73 -2.90 -20.13 -3.82
N ALA A 74 -2.05 -20.91 -4.50
CA ALA A 74 -0.93 -21.62 -3.89
C ALA A 74 0.10 -20.65 -3.27
N LEU A 75 0.55 -19.66 -4.05
CA LEU A 75 1.52 -18.68 -3.55
C LEU A 75 0.90 -17.75 -2.51
N SER A 76 -0.37 -17.41 -2.67
CA SER A 76 -1.14 -16.61 -1.72
C SER A 76 -1.20 -17.26 -0.34
N ALA A 77 -1.52 -18.55 -0.28
CA ALA A 77 -1.54 -19.32 0.97
C ALA A 77 -0.14 -19.43 1.61
N ASP A 78 0.90 -19.58 0.80
CA ASP A 78 2.28 -19.65 1.29
C ASP A 78 2.77 -18.30 1.85
N ILE A 79 2.44 -17.19 1.17
CA ILE A 79 2.70 -15.84 1.68
C ILE A 79 1.94 -15.61 2.99
N GLN A 80 0.66 -16.00 3.06
CA GLN A 80 -0.16 -15.86 4.26
C GLN A 80 0.47 -16.62 5.45
N ALA A 81 0.94 -17.85 5.23
CA ALA A 81 1.66 -18.61 6.25
C ALA A 81 2.97 -17.95 6.69
N LEU A 82 3.65 -17.23 5.79
CA LEU A 82 4.90 -16.53 6.08
C LEU A 82 4.68 -15.24 6.88
N VAL A 83 3.64 -14.46 6.56
CA VAL A 83 3.37 -13.15 7.18
C VAL A 83 2.41 -13.21 8.37
N GLY A 84 1.61 -14.27 8.48
CA GLY A 84 0.51 -14.43 9.42
C GLY A 84 -0.85 -14.11 8.80
N ASP A 85 -1.90 -14.80 9.26
CA ASP A 85 -3.25 -14.79 8.65
C ASP A 85 -3.92 -13.41 8.60
N GLU A 86 -3.48 -12.45 9.41
CA GLU A 86 -4.10 -11.13 9.55
C GLU A 86 -3.61 -10.08 8.53
N HIS A 87 -2.54 -10.38 7.79
CA HIS A 87 -1.80 -9.35 7.04
C HIS A 87 -1.97 -9.40 5.52
N LEU A 88 -2.81 -10.30 4.99
CA LEU A 88 -3.05 -10.43 3.56
C LEU A 88 -4.53 -10.35 3.22
N SER A 89 -4.92 -9.31 2.47
CA SER A 89 -6.29 -9.08 1.99
C SER A 89 -6.32 -9.05 0.46
N PHE A 90 -7.32 -9.71 -0.14
CA PHE A 90 -7.48 -9.84 -1.59
C PHE A 90 -8.45 -8.84 -2.21
N TYR A 91 -9.10 -8.05 -1.37
CA TYR A 91 -9.95 -6.96 -1.79
C TYR A 91 -9.45 -5.68 -1.15
N ASP A 92 -9.62 -4.62 -1.90
CA ASP A 92 -9.43 -3.28 -1.39
C ASP A 92 -10.76 -2.76 -0.83
N ALA A 93 -10.69 -2.07 0.30
CA ALA A 93 -11.83 -1.43 0.96
C ALA A 93 -11.42 -0.03 1.42
N ILE A 94 -11.05 0.82 0.45
CA ILE A 94 -10.63 2.20 0.70
C ILE A 94 -11.84 3.13 0.77
N SER A 95 -11.93 3.86 1.89
CA SER A 95 -12.73 5.09 1.97
C SER A 95 -11.93 6.27 1.41
N PRO A 96 -12.58 7.33 0.88
CA PRO A 96 -11.88 8.52 0.41
C PRO A 96 -10.91 9.07 1.47
N ILE A 97 -9.70 9.40 1.05
CA ILE A 97 -8.68 10.04 1.90
C ILE A 97 -8.67 11.53 1.56
N VAL A 98 -8.79 12.37 2.59
CA VAL A 98 -8.71 13.83 2.47
C VAL A 98 -7.46 14.36 3.14
N LEU A 99 -6.96 15.49 2.68
CA LEU A 99 -5.79 16.14 3.27
C LEU A 99 -6.21 16.82 4.58
N ALA A 100 -5.49 16.52 5.67
CA ALA A 100 -5.85 17.01 7.00
C ALA A 100 -5.97 18.54 7.06
N GLU A 101 -5.11 19.28 6.35
CA GLU A 101 -5.11 20.75 6.35
C GLU A 101 -6.33 21.37 5.67
N THR A 102 -7.06 20.60 4.87
CA THR A 102 -8.29 21.06 4.19
C THR A 102 -9.54 20.90 5.05
N ILE A 103 -9.42 20.32 6.25
CA ILE A 103 -10.54 20.10 7.17
C ILE A 103 -10.81 21.37 7.97
N ASP A 104 -12.08 21.81 7.98
CA ASP A 104 -12.54 22.86 8.89
C ASP A 104 -12.63 22.31 10.32
N HIS A 105 -11.58 22.58 11.11
CA HIS A 105 -11.46 22.14 12.50
C HIS A 105 -12.47 22.77 13.46
N SER A 106 -13.23 23.80 13.05
CA SER A 106 -14.32 24.35 13.86
C SER A 106 -15.58 23.48 13.86
N ARG A 107 -15.69 22.53 12.92
CA ARG A 107 -16.86 21.67 12.72
C ARG A 107 -16.64 20.20 13.08
N VAL A 108 -15.49 19.86 13.63
CA VAL A 108 -15.11 18.49 13.97
C VAL A 108 -14.49 18.42 15.35
N PHE A 109 -14.47 17.22 15.94
CA PHE A 109 -13.82 17.00 17.24
C PHE A 109 -13.10 15.65 17.28
N ARG A 110 -12.04 15.57 18.07
CA ARG A 110 -11.32 14.31 18.31
C ARG A 110 -11.96 13.57 19.48
N ALA A 111 -12.22 12.29 19.27
CA ALA A 111 -12.71 11.38 20.32
C ALA A 111 -12.64 9.93 19.84
N SER A 112 -12.36 9.02 20.77
CA SER A 112 -12.61 7.58 20.57
C SER A 112 -13.88 7.15 21.31
N ARG A 113 -14.61 6.17 20.76
CA ARG A 113 -15.84 5.68 21.37
C ARG A 113 -15.55 5.06 22.76
N TRP A 114 -16.26 5.54 23.79
CA TRP A 114 -16.09 5.13 25.19
C TRP A 114 -14.68 5.29 25.77
N GLY A 115 -13.87 6.21 25.23
CA GLY A 115 -12.49 6.43 25.70
C GLY A 115 -11.51 5.28 25.39
N ARG A 116 -11.88 4.34 24.51
CA ARG A 116 -10.96 3.27 24.09
C ARG A 116 -9.98 3.80 23.06
N SER A 117 -8.69 3.82 23.39
CA SER A 117 -7.64 4.19 22.42
C SER A 117 -6.99 2.96 21.79
N LEU A 118 -6.79 3.01 20.46
CA LEU A 118 -6.02 2.02 19.69
C LEU A 118 -4.51 2.10 19.95
N ARG A 119 -4.02 3.20 20.54
CA ARG A 119 -2.58 3.39 20.81
C ARG A 119 -2.08 2.43 21.90
N GLY A 120 -2.91 2.11 22.90
CA GLY A 120 -2.53 1.17 23.98
C GLY A 120 -2.36 -0.29 23.52
N SER A 121 -3.03 -0.69 22.44
CA SER A 121 -2.85 -2.00 21.81
C SER A 121 -1.69 -2.01 20.80
N ALA A 122 -1.48 -0.91 20.06
CA ALA A 122 -0.42 -0.79 19.07
C ALA A 122 0.99 -0.77 19.69
N GLU A 123 1.17 -0.14 20.86
CA GLU A 123 2.46 -0.17 21.58
C GLU A 123 2.85 -1.58 22.03
N ALA A 124 1.87 -2.43 22.37
CA ALA A 124 2.10 -3.81 22.76
C ALA A 124 2.58 -4.66 21.57
N ASP A 125 1.93 -4.54 20.40
CA ASP A 125 2.29 -5.28 19.18
C ASP A 125 3.62 -4.82 18.57
N LEU A 126 3.87 -3.51 18.50
CA LEU A 126 5.15 -2.97 18.03
C LEU A 126 6.32 -3.43 18.91
N SER A 127 6.10 -3.56 20.23
CA SER A 127 7.10 -4.11 21.15
C SER A 127 7.40 -5.60 20.91
N ALA A 128 6.44 -6.37 20.38
CA ALA A 128 6.61 -7.78 20.04
C ALA A 128 7.37 -7.95 18.71
N VAL A 129 7.05 -7.12 17.71
CA VAL A 129 7.73 -7.08 16.41
C VAL A 129 9.19 -6.59 16.55
N ALA A 130 9.43 -5.53 17.33
CA ALA A 130 10.78 -5.01 17.56
C ALA A 130 11.69 -6.01 18.30
N ARG A 131 11.13 -6.83 19.21
CA ARG A 131 11.84 -7.93 19.89
C ARG A 131 12.31 -9.01 18.92
N SER A 132 11.54 -9.30 17.88
CA SER A 132 11.89 -10.27 16.83
C SER A 132 12.89 -9.71 15.80
N ALA A 133 12.96 -8.37 15.63
CA ALA A 133 13.78 -7.73 14.60
C ALA A 133 15.12 -7.10 15.07
N LYS A 134 15.42 -7.05 16.38
CA LYS A 134 16.62 -6.37 16.94
C LYS A 134 16.83 -4.94 16.40
N VAL A 135 15.78 -4.14 16.28
CA VAL A 135 15.88 -2.72 15.87
C VAL A 135 15.59 -1.83 17.07
N GLU A 136 16.49 -0.88 17.37
CA GLU A 136 16.31 0.09 18.46
C GLU A 136 15.20 1.10 18.14
N ALA A 137 14.14 1.11 18.97
CA ALA A 137 12.94 1.94 18.82
C ALA A 137 13.14 3.45 19.12
N SER A 138 14.38 3.95 19.14
CA SER A 138 14.71 5.28 19.65
C SER A 138 14.45 6.43 18.65
N ALA A 139 14.16 6.15 17.39
CA ALA A 139 14.15 7.17 16.33
C ALA A 139 12.78 7.87 16.08
N LEU A 140 11.72 7.54 16.84
CA LEU A 140 10.35 8.06 16.62
C LEU A 140 9.78 8.84 17.82
N ARG A 141 10.55 9.76 18.41
CA ARG A 141 9.99 10.72 19.36
C ARG A 141 10.14 12.14 18.80
N THR A 142 9.02 12.72 18.40
CA THR A 142 8.88 14.16 18.17
C THR A 142 8.16 14.80 19.35
N ASP A 143 8.53 16.05 19.63
CA ASP A 143 8.32 16.82 20.85
C ASP A 143 6.88 16.92 21.38
N GLU A 144 6.82 17.11 22.71
CA GLU A 144 5.64 17.30 23.55
C GLU A 144 4.70 18.40 23.03
N ALA A 145 3.63 18.00 22.36
CA ALA A 145 2.40 18.77 22.24
C ALA A 145 1.32 18.01 23.00
N VAL A 146 0.55 18.71 23.84
CA VAL A 146 -0.61 18.18 24.57
C VAL A 146 -1.48 17.40 23.59
N GLU A 147 -1.42 16.07 23.65
CA GLU A 147 -2.02 15.21 22.64
C GLU A 147 -3.55 15.27 22.76
N PRO A 148 -4.28 15.63 21.69
CA PRO A 148 -5.72 15.73 21.75
C PRO A 148 -6.34 14.34 21.96
N GLU A 149 -7.33 14.29 22.85
CA GLU A 149 -8.00 13.07 23.31
C GLU A 149 -8.70 12.33 22.14
N GLY A 150 -8.24 11.11 21.82
CA GLY A 150 -8.92 10.20 20.89
C GLY A 150 -8.30 10.01 19.49
N ASP A 151 -8.48 8.81 18.95
CA ASP A 151 -7.83 8.35 17.71
C ASP A 151 -8.57 8.78 16.44
N TYR A 152 -9.85 9.14 16.56
CA TYR A 152 -10.72 9.48 15.43
C TYR A 152 -11.07 10.96 15.42
N LEU A 153 -11.21 11.50 14.21
CA LEU A 153 -11.81 12.80 13.97
C LEU A 153 -13.28 12.60 13.58
N ASN A 154 -14.18 13.20 14.34
CA ASN A 154 -15.63 13.00 14.21
C ASN A 154 -16.25 14.25 13.58
N CYS A 155 -17.03 14.06 12.52
CA CYS A 155 -17.83 15.09 11.86
C CYS A 155 -19.32 14.84 12.19
N PRO A 156 -19.89 15.55 13.18
CA PRO A 156 -21.27 15.30 13.60
C PRO A 156 -22.25 15.85 12.56
N PHE A 157 -23.29 15.07 12.26
CA PHE A 157 -24.44 15.51 11.46
C PHE A 157 -25.66 15.69 12.36
N ASN A 158 -26.42 16.75 12.11
CA ASN A 158 -27.81 16.78 12.54
C ASN A 158 -28.69 15.94 11.60
N LYS A 159 -29.96 15.72 11.97
CA LYS A 159 -30.87 14.88 11.18
C LYS A 159 -31.01 15.35 9.74
N SER A 160 -31.22 16.65 9.52
CA SER A 160 -31.39 17.18 8.15
C SER A 160 -30.13 17.07 7.30
N GLU A 161 -28.94 17.23 7.88
CA GLU A 161 -27.66 17.02 7.19
C GLU A 161 -27.47 15.56 6.80
N TYR A 162 -27.86 14.63 7.69
CA TYR A 162 -27.84 13.20 7.41
C TYR A 162 -28.83 12.83 6.31
N ASP A 163 -30.08 13.29 6.40
CA ASP A 163 -31.11 12.99 5.40
C ASP A 163 -30.67 13.51 4.01
N ALA A 164 -30.15 14.74 3.93
CA ALA A 164 -29.63 15.31 2.69
C ALA A 164 -28.42 14.56 2.11
N PHE A 165 -27.52 14.06 2.98
CA PHE A 165 -26.39 13.23 2.55
C PHE A 165 -26.86 11.87 2.04
N TYR A 166 -27.77 11.21 2.76
CA TYR A 166 -28.29 9.91 2.40
C TYR A 166 -29.04 9.95 1.06
N ASP A 167 -29.86 10.98 0.83
CA ASP A 167 -30.57 11.17 -0.43
C ASP A 167 -29.63 11.42 -1.63
N ALA A 168 -28.36 11.78 -1.37
CA ALA A 168 -27.34 12.05 -2.38
C ALA A 168 -26.40 10.86 -2.67
N LEU A 169 -26.47 9.77 -1.90
CA LEU A 169 -25.69 8.54 -2.11
C LEU A 169 -26.27 7.67 -3.25
#